data_AF-L2FVN3-F1
#
_entry.id   AF-L2FVN3-F1
#
_cell.length_a   1.000
_cell.length_b   1.000
_cell.length_c   1.000
_cell.angle_alpha   90.00
_cell.angle_beta   90.00
_cell.angle_gamma   90.00
#
_symmetry.space_group_name_H-M   'P 1'
#
loop_
_entity.id
_entity.type
_entity.pdbx_description
1 polymer ?
#
loop_
_entity_poly.entity_id
_entity_poly.type
_entity_poly.pdbx_seq_one_letter_code
_entity_poly.pdbx_strand_id
1 'polypeptide(L)'
;MALQRRHLTCFIDALDECDETQVREMVVYFEELGEEAIENDVRLNICFSSRHYPHIDIRFGLKLMLEKQTGHSDDLKKYVQGHLRAGVTRHANDIQAKVLDKAGGVFMWVVLVVDILNKELVRGRGRTFILEKRLNEIPAELSDLFQDILRRDRNNMDDFVLCVQWILFAKRPLELREFYFAMMSVLPDYHQILADYDPNSDLEEGMELLVTSSSKGLAEVTKTELRTVQFIHESVRDFLVKDNGLQQLLQVSGDDLEARSHEKLKSCCLGEIGPLSAVSAYHRSHPKVTRTDIVMKFPFLIYATENVLNHAEAAAKSLLQDAFMDQFPLEDWARLTGLIDDDAGTNVEDSLLGFNTRKNRYLPNVNLTYILAENNLLTLLEKRVTALAWQVHSRGGRYGYPLFAAMSEGHLTAAKALLGKTAQLVDINDIFPDVRYDGKFDDEQGYSTSPLRWALENNHGMVDLLLQDDSGQTRARIMEAETWTGSARDEEQRHEYADDEASESSEGAAAKSHQGGESIEDEEEEQYFTAVDESDSVESSDENSEI
;
A
#
# COMPACT_ATOMS: atom_id res chain seq x y z
N MET A 1 14.57 -35.98 -1.51
CA MET A 1 13.60 -34.99 -2.03
C MET A 1 12.19 -35.57 -2.28
N ALA A 2 11.16 -34.74 -2.51
CA ALA A 2 9.77 -35.17 -2.80
C ALA A 2 9.38 -35.20 -4.31
N LEU A 3 10.28 -34.80 -5.22
CA LEU A 3 9.98 -34.60 -6.66
C LEU A 3 9.76 -35.90 -7.46
N GLN A 4 10.21 -37.06 -6.95
CA GLN A 4 10.18 -38.34 -7.68
C GLN A 4 10.81 -38.17 -9.09
N ARG A 5 10.14 -38.63 -10.15
CA ARG A 5 10.58 -38.54 -11.56
C ARG A 5 10.25 -37.21 -12.25
N ARG A 6 9.91 -36.15 -11.51
CA ARG A 6 9.59 -34.84 -12.11
C ARG A 6 10.88 -34.09 -12.44
N HIS A 7 10.91 -33.50 -13.63
CA HIS A 7 11.98 -32.60 -14.06
C HIS A 7 11.69 -31.19 -13.55
N LEU A 8 12.66 -30.56 -12.89
CA LEU A 8 12.63 -29.14 -12.50
C LEU A 8 13.62 -28.34 -13.34
N THR A 9 13.23 -27.13 -13.76
CA THR A 9 14.14 -26.14 -14.35
C THR A 9 13.94 -24.81 -13.64
N CYS A 10 15.01 -24.29 -13.04
CA CYS A 10 15.03 -22.97 -12.40
C CYS A 10 15.66 -21.95 -13.34
N PHE A 11 15.01 -20.80 -13.50
CA PHE A 11 15.59 -19.61 -14.11
C PHE A 11 15.72 -18.56 -13.02
N ILE A 12 16.93 -18.03 -12.82
CA ILE A 12 17.26 -17.07 -11.78
C ILE A 12 17.94 -15.90 -12.49
N ASP A 13 17.23 -14.79 -12.56
CA ASP A 13 17.60 -13.61 -13.36
C ASP A 13 18.40 -12.61 -12.51
N ALA A 14 19.25 -11.82 -13.17
CA ALA A 14 19.94 -10.64 -12.61
C ALA A 14 20.67 -10.87 -11.26
N LEU A 15 21.52 -11.89 -11.17
CA LEU A 15 22.31 -12.14 -9.94
C LEU A 15 23.18 -10.95 -9.51
N ASP A 16 23.57 -10.07 -10.43
CA ASP A 16 24.35 -8.85 -10.14
C ASP A 16 23.57 -7.74 -9.42
N GLU A 17 22.24 -7.88 -9.29
CA GLU A 17 21.38 -6.94 -8.54
C GLU A 17 21.21 -7.35 -7.06
N CYS A 18 21.64 -8.55 -6.67
CA CYS A 18 21.58 -9.07 -5.30
C CYS A 18 22.88 -8.82 -4.50
N ASP A 19 22.84 -9.02 -3.17
CA ASP A 19 24.03 -8.90 -2.32
C ASP A 19 25.10 -9.95 -2.67
N GLU A 20 26.35 -9.51 -2.77
CA GLU A 20 27.47 -10.34 -3.25
C GLU A 20 27.86 -11.49 -2.29
N THR A 21 27.42 -11.47 -1.03
CA THR A 21 27.58 -12.61 -0.11
C THR A 21 26.44 -13.61 -0.26
N GLN A 22 25.20 -13.12 -0.28
CA GLN A 22 23.99 -13.93 -0.51
C GLN A 22 24.04 -14.67 -1.86
N VAL A 23 24.51 -14.01 -2.92
CA VAL A 23 24.70 -14.62 -4.25
C VAL A 23 25.69 -15.78 -4.22
N ARG A 24 26.81 -15.65 -3.48
CA ARG A 24 27.80 -16.72 -3.35
C ARG A 24 27.24 -17.92 -2.58
N GLU A 25 26.54 -17.66 -1.48
CA GLU A 25 25.88 -18.70 -0.68
C GLU A 25 24.80 -19.44 -1.50
N MET A 26 23.98 -18.68 -2.25
CA MET A 26 22.96 -19.24 -3.15
C MET A 26 23.56 -20.07 -4.29
N VAL A 27 24.65 -19.62 -4.92
CA VAL A 27 25.33 -20.38 -5.98
C VAL A 27 25.91 -21.68 -5.44
N VAL A 28 26.58 -21.66 -4.27
CA VAL A 28 27.10 -22.88 -3.62
C VAL A 28 25.96 -23.85 -3.28
N TYR A 29 24.87 -23.37 -2.70
CA TYR A 29 23.68 -24.19 -2.41
C TYR A 29 23.10 -24.83 -3.69
N PHE A 30 23.07 -24.10 -4.82
CA PHE A 30 22.61 -24.65 -6.09
C PHE A 30 23.59 -25.62 -6.76
N GLU A 31 24.89 -25.51 -6.52
CA GLU A 31 25.87 -26.54 -6.90
C GLU A 31 25.66 -27.82 -6.07
N GLU A 32 25.56 -27.71 -4.74
CA GLU A 32 25.30 -28.83 -3.82
C GLU A 32 23.96 -29.53 -4.12
N LEU A 33 22.89 -28.76 -4.39
CA LEU A 33 21.59 -29.28 -4.78
C LEU A 33 21.63 -29.97 -6.16
N GLY A 34 22.52 -29.52 -7.06
CA GLY A 34 22.81 -30.18 -8.33
C GLY A 34 23.47 -31.55 -8.14
N GLU A 35 24.40 -31.67 -7.19
CA GLU A 35 25.02 -32.94 -6.82
C GLU A 35 23.99 -33.90 -6.16
N GLU A 36 23.19 -33.45 -5.17
CA GLU A 36 22.13 -34.28 -4.56
C GLU A 36 21.12 -34.77 -5.61
N ALA A 37 20.74 -33.91 -6.58
CA ALA A 37 19.83 -34.28 -7.65
C ALA A 37 20.39 -35.41 -8.54
N ILE A 38 21.69 -35.37 -8.87
CA ILE A 38 22.38 -36.44 -9.63
C ILE A 38 22.41 -37.74 -8.83
N GLU A 39 22.74 -37.71 -7.54
CA GLU A 39 22.75 -38.90 -6.69
C GLU A 39 21.37 -39.57 -6.55
N ASN A 40 20.29 -38.80 -6.66
CA ASN A 40 18.90 -39.26 -6.49
C ASN A 40 18.15 -39.57 -7.81
N ASP A 41 18.82 -39.57 -8.98
CA ASP A 41 18.20 -39.71 -10.31
C ASP A 41 17.10 -38.66 -10.58
N VAL A 42 17.25 -37.46 -10.02
CA VAL A 42 16.34 -36.32 -10.19
C VAL A 42 16.91 -35.40 -11.27
N ARG A 43 16.12 -35.13 -12.31
CA ARG A 43 16.51 -34.16 -13.33
C ARG A 43 16.27 -32.74 -12.82
N LEU A 44 17.36 -32.03 -12.51
CA LEU A 44 17.39 -30.61 -12.16
C LEU A 44 18.22 -29.86 -13.21
N ASN A 45 17.67 -28.77 -13.74
CA ASN A 45 18.40 -27.78 -14.53
C ASN A 45 18.35 -26.43 -13.78
N ILE A 46 19.45 -25.70 -13.72
CA ILE A 46 19.50 -24.33 -13.18
C ILE A 46 20.14 -23.42 -14.24
N CYS A 47 19.54 -22.26 -14.46
CA CYS A 47 20.03 -21.24 -15.39
C CYS A 47 20.11 -19.90 -14.67
N PHE A 48 21.31 -19.33 -14.62
CA PHE A 48 21.58 -18.03 -14.02
C PHE A 48 21.80 -16.97 -15.10
N SER A 49 21.27 -15.78 -14.90
CA SER A 49 21.62 -14.57 -15.66
C SER A 49 22.39 -13.60 -14.76
N SER A 50 23.39 -12.91 -15.33
CA SER A 50 24.26 -11.96 -14.62
C SER A 50 25.06 -11.12 -15.61
N ARG A 51 25.37 -9.87 -15.23
CA ARG A 51 26.45 -9.07 -15.83
C ARG A 51 27.83 -9.63 -15.49
N HIS A 52 28.87 -9.03 -16.08
CA HIS A 52 30.29 -9.37 -15.83
C HIS A 52 30.83 -8.92 -14.46
N TYR A 53 30.11 -8.04 -13.76
CA TYR A 53 30.43 -7.54 -12.42
C TYR A 53 29.15 -7.50 -11.56
N PRO A 54 29.17 -7.97 -10.29
CA PRO A 54 30.27 -8.67 -9.62
C PRO A 54 30.67 -9.97 -10.31
N HIS A 55 31.90 -10.45 -10.05
CA HIS A 55 32.38 -11.67 -10.71
C HIS A 55 31.88 -12.92 -9.99
N ILE A 56 30.80 -13.49 -10.53
CA ILE A 56 30.27 -14.77 -10.07
C ILE A 56 31.03 -15.91 -10.77
N ASP A 57 31.73 -16.68 -9.94
CA ASP A 57 32.36 -17.94 -10.31
C ASP A 57 31.37 -19.10 -10.13
N ILE A 58 31.39 -20.05 -11.06
CA ILE A 58 30.53 -21.24 -11.07
C ILE A 58 31.41 -22.40 -11.53
N ARG A 59 31.65 -23.36 -10.63
CA ARG A 59 32.57 -24.48 -10.83
C ARG A 59 32.02 -25.47 -11.84
N PHE A 60 30.71 -25.70 -11.81
CA PHE A 60 30.03 -26.74 -12.57
C PHE A 60 28.90 -26.18 -13.45
N GLY A 61 29.23 -25.34 -14.43
CA GLY A 61 28.24 -24.72 -15.32
C GLY A 61 28.71 -24.43 -16.75
N LEU A 62 27.74 -24.22 -17.65
CA LEU A 62 27.98 -23.72 -19.01
C LEU A 62 27.86 -22.19 -19.04
N LYS A 63 28.98 -21.48 -19.14
CA LYS A 63 28.98 -20.01 -19.20
C LYS A 63 28.76 -19.49 -20.63
N LEU A 64 27.58 -18.93 -20.90
CA LEU A 64 27.24 -18.27 -22.16
C LEU A 64 27.40 -16.76 -22.03
N MET A 65 28.37 -16.19 -22.75
CA MET A 65 28.51 -14.73 -22.90
C MET A 65 27.77 -14.29 -24.16
N LEU A 66 26.63 -13.62 -24.01
CA LEU A 66 25.71 -13.30 -25.11
C LEU A 66 26.38 -12.44 -26.18
N GLU A 67 27.14 -11.44 -25.76
CA GLU A 67 27.85 -10.49 -26.62
C GLU A 67 28.98 -11.14 -27.46
N LYS A 68 29.32 -12.40 -27.18
CA LYS A 68 30.32 -13.21 -27.88
C LYS A 68 29.71 -14.35 -28.71
N GLN A 69 28.38 -14.48 -28.74
CA GLN A 69 27.71 -15.45 -29.60
C GLN A 69 27.66 -14.96 -31.05
N THR A 70 27.84 -15.88 -32.00
CA THR A 70 27.98 -15.54 -33.44
C THR A 70 26.75 -14.89 -34.07
N GLY A 71 25.57 -14.97 -33.43
CA GLY A 71 24.35 -14.31 -33.89
C GLY A 71 24.17 -12.87 -33.43
N HIS A 72 24.86 -12.43 -32.37
CA HIS A 72 24.57 -11.17 -31.66
C HIS A 72 24.55 -9.95 -32.59
N SER A 73 25.60 -9.76 -33.39
CA SER A 73 25.69 -8.64 -34.34
C SER A 73 24.67 -8.71 -35.48
N ASP A 74 24.26 -9.92 -35.90
CA ASP A 74 23.22 -10.08 -36.92
C ASP A 74 21.81 -9.82 -36.36
N ASP A 75 21.55 -10.13 -35.09
CA ASP A 75 20.28 -9.77 -34.42
C ASP A 75 20.16 -8.27 -34.17
N LEU A 76 21.23 -7.57 -33.75
CA LEU A 76 21.26 -6.09 -33.73
C LEU A 76 20.93 -5.50 -35.11
N LYS A 77 21.59 -6.01 -36.16
CA LYS A 77 21.42 -5.57 -37.55
C LYS A 77 20.01 -5.83 -38.08
N LYS A 78 19.44 -7.00 -37.80
CA LYS A 78 18.06 -7.39 -38.11
C LYS A 78 17.05 -6.51 -37.37
N TYR A 79 17.31 -6.17 -36.11
CA TYR A 79 16.48 -5.21 -35.37
C TYR A 79 16.50 -3.83 -36.03
N VAL A 80 17.69 -3.26 -36.30
CA VAL A 80 17.83 -1.96 -36.97
C VAL A 80 17.13 -1.94 -38.33
N GLN A 81 17.28 -3.00 -39.13
CA GLN A 81 16.65 -3.13 -40.45
C GLN A 81 15.13 -3.27 -40.40
N GLY A 82 14.58 -3.91 -39.35
CA GLY A 82 13.13 -4.04 -39.16
C GLY A 82 12.45 -2.77 -38.61
N HIS A 83 13.15 -1.98 -37.79
CA HIS A 83 12.53 -0.91 -37.00
C HIS A 83 12.88 0.51 -37.44
N LEU A 84 14.00 0.75 -38.14
CA LEU A 84 14.38 2.09 -38.61
C LEU A 84 13.60 2.48 -39.88
N ARG A 85 12.64 3.40 -39.76
CA ARG A 85 11.69 3.78 -40.83
C ARG A 85 12.30 4.70 -41.93
N ALA A 86 13.62 4.71 -42.08
CA ALA A 86 14.36 5.54 -43.04
C ALA A 86 14.30 5.08 -44.51
N GLY A 87 13.65 3.93 -44.78
CA GLY A 87 13.54 3.33 -46.11
C GLY A 87 14.84 2.63 -46.58
N VAL A 88 14.84 2.13 -47.81
CA VAL A 88 15.91 1.27 -48.36
C VAL A 88 16.84 2.05 -49.31
N THR A 89 17.19 3.28 -48.92
CA THR A 89 18.12 4.12 -49.71
C THR A 89 19.57 3.85 -49.31
N ARG A 90 20.54 4.16 -50.19
CA ARG A 90 21.97 4.10 -49.82
C ARG A 90 22.25 4.88 -48.54
N HIS A 91 21.74 6.11 -48.45
CA HIS A 91 21.90 6.97 -47.26
C HIS A 91 21.30 6.34 -46.00
N ALA A 92 20.17 5.63 -46.12
CA ALA A 92 19.60 4.88 -45.00
C ALA A 92 20.49 3.71 -44.59
N ASN A 93 21.06 2.96 -45.53
CA ASN A 93 22.01 1.88 -45.23
C ASN A 93 23.29 2.43 -44.56
N ASP A 94 23.79 3.59 -45.01
CA ASP A 94 24.93 4.29 -44.42
C ASP A 94 24.61 4.76 -42.97
N ILE A 95 23.37 5.15 -42.67
CA ILE A 95 22.88 5.41 -41.30
C ILE A 95 22.81 4.11 -40.48
N GLN A 96 22.24 3.02 -41.02
CA GLN A 96 22.14 1.73 -40.32
C GLN A 96 23.52 1.21 -39.89
N ALA A 97 24.52 1.32 -40.77
CA ALA A 97 25.90 0.95 -40.46
C ALA A 97 26.47 1.78 -39.29
N LYS A 98 26.24 3.10 -39.28
CA LYS A 98 26.66 4.00 -38.19
C LYS A 98 25.94 3.73 -36.87
N VAL A 99 24.68 3.29 -36.90
CA VAL A 99 23.94 2.87 -35.69
C VAL A 99 24.59 1.62 -35.09
N LEU A 100 24.91 0.62 -35.92
CA LEU A 100 25.53 -0.63 -35.46
C LEU A 100 26.96 -0.43 -34.94
N ASP A 101 27.73 0.47 -35.58
CA ASP A 101 29.09 0.86 -35.17
C ASP A 101 29.09 1.57 -33.80
N LYS A 102 28.27 2.62 -33.62
CA LYS A 102 28.17 3.34 -32.35
C LYS A 102 27.58 2.51 -31.20
N ALA A 103 26.75 1.51 -31.48
CA ALA A 103 26.08 0.72 -30.45
C ALA A 103 27.01 -0.11 -29.58
N GLY A 104 28.24 -0.42 -30.03
CA GLY A 104 29.19 -1.24 -29.26
C GLY A 104 28.72 -2.66 -28.91
N GLY A 105 27.63 -3.14 -29.52
CA GLY A 105 26.94 -4.38 -29.15
C GLY A 105 25.85 -4.23 -28.08
N VAL A 106 25.58 -3.03 -27.56
CA VAL A 106 24.56 -2.77 -26.53
C VAL A 106 23.17 -2.71 -27.15
N PHE A 107 22.36 -3.75 -26.97
CA PHE A 107 21.04 -3.86 -27.61
C PHE A 107 20.06 -2.75 -27.16
N MET A 108 20.07 -2.39 -25.87
CA MET A 108 19.21 -1.32 -25.33
C MET A 108 19.51 0.07 -25.95
N TRP A 109 20.78 0.36 -26.22
CA TRP A 109 21.18 1.57 -26.95
C TRP A 109 20.57 1.58 -28.36
N VAL A 110 20.56 0.45 -29.06
CA VAL A 110 19.96 0.34 -30.40
C VAL A 110 18.46 0.61 -30.37
N VAL A 111 17.73 0.04 -29.40
CA VAL A 111 16.28 0.25 -29.23
C VAL A 111 15.97 1.74 -29.09
N LEU A 112 16.63 2.40 -28.14
CA LEU A 112 16.47 3.83 -27.86
C LEU A 112 16.83 4.70 -29.06
N VAL A 113 17.98 4.45 -29.71
CA VAL A 113 18.46 5.26 -30.83
C VAL A 113 17.61 5.09 -32.08
N VAL A 114 17.09 3.90 -32.37
CA VAL A 114 16.16 3.68 -33.49
C VAL A 114 14.84 4.43 -33.29
N ASP A 115 14.28 4.44 -32.07
CA ASP A 115 13.11 5.25 -31.76
C ASP A 115 13.38 6.76 -31.85
N ILE A 116 14.49 7.25 -31.28
CA ILE A 116 14.90 8.66 -31.40
C ILE A 116 15.04 9.08 -32.87
N LEU A 117 15.66 8.25 -33.71
CA LEU A 117 15.79 8.52 -35.15
C LEU A 117 14.44 8.45 -35.89
N ASN A 118 13.53 7.55 -35.50
CA ASN A 118 12.17 7.52 -36.03
C ASN A 118 11.38 8.80 -35.67
N LYS A 119 11.45 9.25 -34.41
CA LYS A 119 10.84 10.50 -33.93
C LYS A 119 11.40 11.72 -34.68
N GLU A 120 12.71 11.79 -34.89
CA GLU A 120 13.35 12.85 -35.68
C GLU A 120 13.03 12.77 -37.19
N LEU A 121 12.79 11.58 -37.75
CA LEU A 121 12.34 11.44 -39.14
C LEU A 121 10.94 12.02 -39.35
N VAL A 122 10.02 11.81 -38.39
CA VAL A 122 8.67 12.39 -38.38
C VAL A 122 8.75 13.92 -38.24
N ARG A 123 9.47 14.43 -37.23
CA ARG A 123 9.70 15.88 -37.01
C ARG A 123 10.34 16.54 -38.25
N GLY A 124 11.33 15.88 -38.84
CA GLY A 124 12.01 16.29 -40.07
C GLY A 124 11.16 16.23 -41.34
N ARG A 125 9.95 15.65 -41.27
CA ARG A 125 9.05 15.37 -42.41
C ARG A 125 9.76 14.56 -43.50
N GLY A 126 10.31 13.41 -43.14
CA GLY A 126 10.94 12.44 -44.06
C GLY A 126 12.38 12.77 -44.51
N ARG A 127 12.99 13.85 -43.98
CA ARG A 127 14.34 14.30 -44.38
C ARG A 127 15.46 13.48 -43.73
N THR A 128 15.88 12.39 -44.37
CA THR A 128 16.90 11.45 -43.86
C THR A 128 18.27 12.07 -43.55
N PHE A 129 18.65 13.22 -44.14
CA PHE A 129 19.91 13.90 -43.77
C PHE A 129 19.92 14.41 -42.32
N ILE A 130 18.75 14.66 -41.72
CA ILE A 130 18.64 15.10 -40.32
C ILE A 130 19.05 13.95 -39.38
N LEU A 131 18.82 12.70 -39.78
CA LEU A 131 19.17 11.51 -39.00
C LEU A 131 20.68 11.35 -38.84
N GLU A 132 21.46 11.65 -39.88
CA GLU A 132 22.92 11.62 -39.78
C GLU A 132 23.44 12.68 -38.81
N LYS A 133 22.89 13.91 -38.85
CA LYS A 133 23.21 14.94 -37.85
C LYS A 133 22.85 14.46 -36.44
N ARG A 134 21.63 13.96 -36.22
CA ARG A 134 21.18 13.49 -34.89
C ARG A 134 22.07 12.35 -34.38
N LEU A 135 22.38 11.37 -35.21
CA LEU A 135 23.20 10.21 -34.85
C LEU A 135 24.64 10.59 -34.49
N ASN A 136 25.21 11.60 -35.16
CA ASN A 136 26.52 12.13 -34.79
C ASN A 136 26.51 12.72 -33.36
N GLU A 137 25.43 13.44 -33.00
CA GLU A 137 25.24 14.07 -31.67
C GLU A 137 24.81 13.11 -30.54
N ILE A 138 24.38 11.89 -30.85
CA ILE A 138 23.89 10.89 -29.88
C ILE A 138 25.05 10.28 -29.06
N PRO A 139 24.86 10.02 -27.75
CA PRO A 139 25.71 9.19 -26.89
C PRO A 139 26.41 7.99 -27.58
N ALA A 140 27.60 7.60 -27.14
CA ALA A 140 28.09 6.24 -27.34
C ALA A 140 27.74 5.39 -26.10
N GLU A 141 28.12 5.90 -24.92
CA GLU A 141 27.72 5.31 -23.64
C GLU A 141 26.21 5.43 -23.38
N LEU A 142 25.66 4.44 -22.67
CA LEU A 142 24.22 4.35 -22.41
C LEU A 142 23.74 5.35 -21.33
N SER A 143 24.55 5.61 -20.31
CA SER A 143 24.28 6.65 -19.29
C SER A 143 24.28 8.06 -19.89
N ASP A 144 25.26 8.38 -20.75
CA ASP A 144 25.27 9.62 -21.54
C ASP A 144 24.06 9.73 -22.48
N LEU A 145 23.59 8.62 -23.07
CA LEU A 145 22.37 8.60 -23.89
C LEU A 145 21.12 8.93 -23.07
N PHE A 146 20.94 8.34 -21.87
CA PHE A 146 19.85 8.74 -20.97
C PHE A 146 19.96 10.24 -20.61
N GLN A 147 21.18 10.73 -20.34
CA GLN A 147 21.41 12.14 -20.05
C GLN A 147 21.10 13.07 -21.25
N ASP A 148 21.35 12.64 -22.50
CA ASP A 148 20.97 13.37 -23.72
C ASP A 148 19.44 13.40 -23.94
N ILE A 149 18.74 12.30 -23.67
CA ILE A 149 17.27 12.22 -23.71
C ILE A 149 16.66 13.26 -22.77
N LEU A 150 17.04 13.24 -21.49
CA LEU A 150 16.48 14.14 -20.46
C LEU A 150 16.93 15.61 -20.63
N ARG A 151 18.11 15.86 -21.20
CA ARG A 151 18.56 17.23 -21.49
C ARG A 151 17.82 17.87 -22.66
N ARG A 152 17.41 17.09 -23.66
CA ARG A 152 16.73 17.58 -24.88
C ARG A 152 15.23 17.72 -24.71
N ASP A 153 14.57 16.73 -24.11
CA ASP A 153 13.13 16.80 -23.86
C ASP A 153 12.84 17.28 -22.44
N ARG A 154 12.78 18.61 -22.27
CA ARG A 154 12.45 19.29 -21.01
C ARG A 154 10.97 19.63 -20.83
N ASN A 155 10.09 19.11 -21.69
CA ASN A 155 8.65 19.25 -21.48
C ASN A 155 8.25 18.36 -20.30
N ASN A 156 7.28 18.77 -19.48
CA ASN A 156 6.70 17.93 -18.43
C ASN A 156 7.75 17.21 -17.55
N MET A 157 8.77 17.94 -17.09
CA MET A 157 9.81 17.36 -16.24
C MET A 157 9.27 16.93 -14.86
N ASP A 158 8.22 17.57 -14.37
CA ASP A 158 7.57 17.21 -13.11
C ASP A 158 6.86 15.85 -13.24
N ASP A 159 6.19 15.58 -14.36
CA ASP A 159 5.61 14.26 -14.68
C ASP A 159 6.71 13.18 -14.76
N PHE A 160 7.85 13.49 -15.38
CA PHE A 160 8.98 12.57 -15.45
C PHE A 160 9.54 12.25 -14.07
N VAL A 161 9.73 13.27 -13.23
CA VAL A 161 10.21 13.11 -11.85
C VAL A 161 9.21 12.28 -11.04
N LEU A 162 7.91 12.54 -11.13
CA LEU A 162 6.88 11.79 -10.40
C LEU A 162 6.79 10.33 -10.88
N CYS A 163 6.85 10.09 -12.19
CA CYS A 163 6.89 8.75 -12.79
C CYS A 163 8.10 7.95 -12.25
N VAL A 164 9.29 8.55 -12.28
CA VAL A 164 10.51 7.94 -11.72
C VAL A 164 10.39 7.71 -10.22
N GLN A 165 9.80 8.65 -9.47
CA GLN A 165 9.60 8.50 -8.03
C GLN A 165 8.66 7.33 -7.70
N TRP A 166 7.57 7.15 -8.44
CA TRP A 166 6.69 5.98 -8.27
C TRP A 166 7.42 4.66 -8.58
N ILE A 167 8.18 4.56 -9.68
CA ILE A 167 8.88 3.32 -10.06
C ILE A 167 10.05 2.98 -9.10
N LEU A 168 10.68 3.98 -8.47
CA LEU A 168 11.80 3.77 -7.55
C LEU A 168 11.39 3.56 -6.09
N PHE A 169 10.37 4.29 -5.60
CA PHE A 169 10.10 4.46 -4.16
C PHE A 169 8.69 4.00 -3.73
N ALA A 170 7.87 3.43 -4.63
CA ALA A 170 6.67 2.72 -4.22
C ALA A 170 7.03 1.45 -3.41
N LYS A 171 6.18 1.08 -2.45
CA LYS A 171 6.38 -0.12 -1.60
C LYS A 171 6.17 -1.44 -2.36
N ARG A 172 5.42 -1.39 -3.46
CA ARG A 172 5.30 -2.40 -4.51
C ARG A 172 5.16 -1.71 -5.87
N PRO A 173 5.47 -2.36 -7.00
CA PRO A 173 5.10 -1.83 -8.32
C PRO A 173 3.61 -1.50 -8.37
N LEU A 174 3.27 -0.36 -8.97
CA LEU A 174 1.89 0.05 -9.21
C LEU A 174 1.35 -0.65 -10.46
N GLU A 175 0.11 -1.12 -10.41
CA GLU A 175 -0.65 -1.54 -11.59
C GLU A 175 -0.96 -0.35 -12.50
N LEU A 176 -1.22 -0.59 -13.79
CA LEU A 176 -1.43 0.46 -14.79
C LEU A 176 -2.51 1.49 -14.38
N ARG A 177 -3.63 1.01 -13.83
CA ARG A 177 -4.72 1.87 -13.34
C ARG A 177 -4.32 2.63 -12.07
N GLU A 178 -3.65 1.98 -11.12
CA GLU A 178 -3.10 2.64 -9.93
C GLU A 178 -2.12 3.75 -10.32
N PHE A 179 -1.14 3.44 -11.17
CA PHE A 179 -0.12 4.38 -11.65
C PHE A 179 -0.74 5.58 -12.37
N TYR A 180 -1.77 5.35 -13.20
CA TYR A 180 -2.49 6.44 -13.87
C TYR A 180 -3.10 7.41 -12.85
N PHE A 181 -3.90 6.92 -11.89
CA PHE A 181 -4.51 7.80 -10.88
C PHE A 181 -3.47 8.39 -9.92
N ALA A 182 -2.41 7.66 -9.56
CA ALA A 182 -1.28 8.13 -8.78
C ALA A 182 -0.51 9.28 -9.46
N MET A 183 -0.37 9.25 -10.79
CA MET A 183 0.18 10.35 -11.59
C MET A 183 -0.77 11.55 -11.66
N MET A 184 -2.08 11.32 -11.81
CA MET A 184 -3.08 12.38 -11.92
C MET A 184 -3.39 13.05 -10.55
N SER A 185 -3.09 12.39 -9.43
CA SER A 185 -3.35 12.86 -8.05
C SER A 185 -2.73 14.21 -7.67
N VAL A 186 -1.80 14.72 -8.48
CA VAL A 186 -1.13 16.02 -8.28
C VAL A 186 -1.80 17.18 -9.03
N LEU A 187 -2.83 16.90 -9.82
CA LEU A 187 -3.53 17.91 -10.62
C LEU A 187 -4.62 18.63 -9.81
N PRO A 188 -4.82 19.96 -9.99
CA PRO A 188 -5.83 20.72 -9.22
C PRO A 188 -7.28 20.25 -9.40
N ASP A 189 -7.57 19.57 -10.51
CA ASP A 189 -8.88 19.06 -10.91
C ASP A 189 -9.01 17.53 -10.74
N TYR A 190 -8.06 16.88 -10.06
CA TYR A 190 -8.02 15.42 -9.85
C TYR A 190 -9.36 14.83 -9.38
N HIS A 191 -10.02 15.45 -8.39
CA HIS A 191 -11.29 14.95 -7.87
C HIS A 191 -12.45 15.03 -8.88
N GLN A 192 -12.40 15.94 -9.85
CA GLN A 192 -13.38 16.00 -10.95
C GLN A 192 -13.11 14.87 -11.95
N ILE A 193 -11.85 14.67 -12.34
CA ILE A 193 -11.43 13.57 -13.23
C ILE A 193 -11.81 12.21 -12.62
N LEU A 194 -11.58 12.03 -11.32
CA LEU A 194 -11.95 10.85 -10.55
C LEU A 194 -13.47 10.67 -10.41
N ALA A 195 -14.24 11.77 -10.30
CA ALA A 195 -15.70 11.74 -10.30
C ALA A 195 -16.28 11.30 -11.65
N ASP A 196 -15.74 11.84 -12.77
CA ASP A 196 -16.23 11.59 -14.13
C ASP A 196 -15.77 10.25 -14.73
N TYR A 197 -14.71 9.63 -14.20
CA TYR A 197 -14.18 8.33 -14.66
C TYR A 197 -15.21 7.18 -14.55
N ASP A 198 -15.53 6.52 -15.66
CA ASP A 198 -16.26 5.25 -15.69
C ASP A 198 -15.28 4.07 -15.61
N PRO A 199 -15.38 3.18 -14.60
CA PRO A 199 -14.55 1.97 -14.51
C PRO A 199 -14.55 1.10 -15.77
N ASN A 200 -15.69 1.10 -16.48
CA ASN A 200 -15.94 0.28 -17.68
C ASN A 200 -15.41 0.93 -18.96
N SER A 201 -14.84 2.14 -18.89
CA SER A 201 -14.30 2.84 -20.05
C SER A 201 -12.99 2.22 -20.56
N ASP A 202 -12.88 2.10 -21.88
CA ASP A 202 -11.67 1.61 -22.54
C ASP A 202 -10.62 2.74 -22.64
N LEU A 203 -9.88 2.91 -21.55
CA LEU A 203 -8.83 3.93 -21.40
C LEU A 203 -7.41 3.35 -21.40
N GLU A 204 -7.23 2.03 -21.53
CA GLU A 204 -5.90 1.41 -21.31
C GLU A 204 -4.83 1.87 -22.30
N GLU A 205 -5.17 2.07 -23.58
CA GLU A 205 -4.24 2.69 -24.55
C GLU A 205 -3.80 4.10 -24.09
N GLY A 206 -4.72 4.88 -23.53
CA GLY A 206 -4.42 6.21 -22.97
C GLY A 206 -3.55 6.16 -21.71
N MET A 207 -3.74 5.16 -20.85
CA MET A 207 -2.92 4.94 -19.66
C MET A 207 -1.50 4.49 -20.04
N GLU A 208 -1.35 3.60 -21.02
CA GLU A 208 -0.06 3.20 -21.59
C GLU A 208 0.65 4.39 -22.27
N LEU A 209 -0.11 5.29 -22.91
CA LEU A 209 0.42 6.54 -23.45
C LEU A 209 0.92 7.48 -22.35
N LEU A 210 0.26 7.54 -21.18
CA LEU A 210 0.72 8.32 -20.03
C LEU A 210 2.03 7.76 -19.46
N VAL A 211 2.14 6.43 -19.28
CA VAL A 211 3.39 5.76 -18.86
C VAL A 211 4.52 6.09 -19.85
N THR A 212 4.26 5.97 -21.15
CA THR A 212 5.27 6.22 -22.20
C THR A 212 5.69 7.69 -22.28
N SER A 213 4.75 8.63 -22.13
CA SER A 213 5.02 10.07 -22.27
C SER A 213 5.66 10.68 -21.02
N SER A 214 5.16 10.37 -19.83
CA SER A 214 5.73 10.83 -18.55
C SER A 214 7.16 10.31 -18.37
N SER A 215 7.40 9.02 -18.59
CA SER A 215 8.74 8.41 -18.51
C SER A 215 9.68 8.79 -19.66
N LYS A 216 9.22 9.55 -20.65
CA LYS A 216 9.94 9.86 -21.90
C LYS A 216 10.37 8.63 -22.70
N GLY A 217 9.68 7.50 -22.51
CA GLY A 217 9.96 6.20 -23.10
C GLY A 217 10.98 5.36 -22.33
N LEU A 218 11.25 5.68 -21.06
CA LEU A 218 12.14 4.91 -20.18
C LEU A 218 11.39 3.93 -19.26
N ALA A 219 10.05 3.96 -19.26
CA ALA A 219 9.19 3.00 -18.59
C ALA A 219 8.24 2.30 -19.56
N GLU A 220 7.81 1.10 -19.19
CA GLU A 220 6.81 0.28 -19.89
C GLU A 220 5.81 -0.35 -18.91
N VAL A 221 4.76 -0.95 -19.45
CA VAL A 221 3.82 -1.80 -18.71
C VAL A 221 4.19 -3.26 -18.93
N THR A 222 4.25 -4.06 -17.85
CA THR A 222 4.55 -5.48 -17.94
C THR A 222 3.49 -6.26 -18.71
N LYS A 223 3.91 -7.39 -19.27
CA LYS A 223 3.07 -8.32 -20.05
C LYS A 223 2.62 -9.54 -19.23
N THR A 224 2.75 -9.43 -17.91
CA THR A 224 2.21 -10.37 -16.90
C THR A 224 0.72 -10.12 -16.69
N GLU A 225 0.04 -11.07 -16.02
CA GLU A 225 -1.38 -10.93 -15.65
C GLU A 225 -1.60 -9.69 -14.77
N LEU A 226 -0.69 -9.45 -13.81
CA LEU A 226 -0.56 -8.18 -13.11
C LEU A 226 0.15 -7.17 -14.02
N ARG A 227 -0.60 -6.26 -14.65
CA ARG A 227 -0.10 -5.21 -15.56
C ARG A 227 0.52 -4.05 -14.78
N THR A 228 1.77 -4.19 -14.36
CA THR A 228 2.49 -3.21 -13.52
C THR A 228 3.42 -2.31 -14.33
N VAL A 229 3.76 -1.13 -13.79
CA VAL A 229 4.66 -0.16 -14.44
C VAL A 229 6.09 -0.34 -13.95
N GLN A 230 7.03 -0.49 -14.89
CA GLN A 230 8.46 -0.71 -14.62
C GLN A 230 9.35 0.09 -15.57
N PHE A 231 10.67 0.17 -15.30
CA PHE A 231 11.62 0.65 -16.31
C PHE A 231 11.83 -0.37 -17.44
N ILE A 232 12.15 0.11 -18.64
CA ILE A 232 12.46 -0.76 -19.80
C ILE A 232 13.74 -1.59 -19.66
N HIS A 233 14.59 -1.27 -18.67
CA HIS A 233 15.86 -1.95 -18.38
C HIS A 233 16.39 -1.50 -17.01
N GLU A 234 17.10 -2.36 -16.28
CA GLU A 234 17.78 -1.96 -15.03
C GLU A 234 18.80 -0.84 -15.27
N SER A 235 19.38 -0.72 -16.47
CA SER A 235 20.28 0.40 -16.81
C SER A 235 19.65 1.79 -16.67
N VAL A 236 18.31 1.88 -16.65
CA VAL A 236 17.59 3.12 -16.32
C VAL A 236 17.67 3.40 -14.81
N ARG A 237 17.49 2.38 -13.95
CA ARG A 237 17.68 2.48 -12.48
C ARG A 237 19.15 2.73 -12.14
N ASP A 238 20.09 2.07 -12.81
CA ASP A 238 21.54 2.33 -12.69
C ASP A 238 21.83 3.83 -12.90
N PHE A 239 21.37 4.40 -14.02
CA PHE A 239 21.59 5.81 -14.34
C PHE A 239 20.89 6.77 -13.36
N LEU A 240 19.65 6.47 -12.96
CA LEU A 240 18.89 7.36 -12.07
C LEU A 240 19.41 7.33 -10.63
N VAL A 241 19.88 6.17 -10.15
CA VAL A 241 20.29 5.94 -8.76
C VAL A 241 21.81 5.91 -8.61
N LYS A 242 22.51 4.98 -9.27
CA LYS A 242 23.94 4.72 -9.09
C LYS A 242 24.80 5.84 -9.72
N ASP A 243 24.42 6.36 -10.89
CA ASP A 243 25.07 7.52 -11.52
C ASP A 243 24.55 8.88 -10.99
N ASN A 244 23.70 8.86 -9.94
CA ASN A 244 23.07 10.04 -9.34
C ASN A 244 22.22 10.88 -10.32
N GLY A 245 21.70 10.27 -11.39
CA GLY A 245 20.94 10.97 -12.44
C GLY A 245 19.69 11.68 -11.91
N LEU A 246 18.92 11.04 -11.02
CA LEU A 246 17.74 11.66 -10.41
C LEU A 246 18.11 12.78 -9.42
N GLN A 247 19.19 12.60 -8.66
CA GLN A 247 19.71 13.63 -7.75
C GLN A 247 20.06 14.93 -8.52
N GLN A 248 20.70 14.80 -9.69
CA GLN A 248 21.04 15.93 -10.56
C GLN A 248 19.81 16.68 -11.10
N LEU A 249 18.70 15.97 -11.36
CA LEU A 249 17.44 16.57 -11.83
C LEU A 249 16.72 17.33 -10.70
N LEU A 250 16.62 16.70 -9.52
CA LEU A 250 15.96 17.28 -8.34
C LEU A 250 16.80 18.35 -7.62
N GLN A 251 18.11 18.45 -7.89
CA GLN A 251 19.03 19.42 -7.28
C GLN A 251 19.13 19.28 -5.75
N VAL A 252 19.14 18.04 -5.27
CA VAL A 252 19.14 17.66 -3.84
C VAL A 252 20.48 17.02 -3.41
N SER A 253 20.69 16.75 -2.12
CA SER A 253 21.73 15.82 -1.68
C SER A 253 21.29 14.36 -1.92
N GLY A 254 22.21 13.39 -1.79
CA GLY A 254 21.86 11.98 -1.87
C GLY A 254 20.94 11.55 -0.71
N ASP A 255 21.27 11.98 0.50
CA ASP A 255 20.54 11.64 1.73
C ASP A 255 19.15 12.34 1.83
N ASP A 256 18.96 13.42 1.07
CA ASP A 256 17.66 14.07 0.86
C ASP A 256 16.77 13.33 -0.15
N LEU A 257 17.33 12.56 -1.09
CA LEU A 257 16.63 12.11 -2.30
C LEU A 257 15.50 11.13 -1.99
N GLU A 258 15.78 10.10 -1.18
CA GLU A 258 14.79 9.13 -0.74
C GLU A 258 13.67 9.85 0.03
N ALA A 259 14.04 10.61 1.07
CA ALA A 259 13.08 11.25 1.97
C ALA A 259 12.15 12.25 1.25
N ARG A 260 12.67 13.07 0.33
CA ARG A 260 11.87 13.99 -0.48
C ARG A 260 10.97 13.30 -1.50
N SER A 261 11.41 12.15 -2.01
CA SER A 261 10.59 11.34 -2.91
C SER A 261 9.44 10.72 -2.14
N HIS A 262 9.70 10.09 -0.99
CA HIS A 262 8.67 9.59 -0.10
C HIS A 262 7.73 10.70 0.42
N GLU A 263 8.21 11.92 0.67
CA GLU A 263 7.36 13.08 1.00
C GLU A 263 6.36 13.43 -0.13
N LYS A 264 6.83 13.40 -1.38
CA LYS A 264 5.98 13.62 -2.56
C LYS A 264 4.96 12.48 -2.71
N LEU A 265 5.37 11.23 -2.57
CA LEU A 265 4.47 10.08 -2.68
C LEU A 265 3.42 10.07 -1.55
N LYS A 266 3.82 10.33 -0.29
CA LYS A 266 2.92 10.55 0.85
C LYS A 266 1.86 11.60 0.55
N SER A 267 2.25 12.73 -0.04
CA SER A 267 1.35 13.82 -0.40
C SER A 267 0.30 13.39 -1.44
N CYS A 268 0.68 12.53 -2.39
CA CYS A 268 -0.22 11.95 -3.38
C CYS A 268 -1.22 10.98 -2.73
N CYS A 269 -0.74 10.06 -1.88
CA CYS A 269 -1.60 9.13 -1.13
C CYS A 269 -2.58 9.86 -0.20
N LEU A 270 -2.16 10.95 0.45
CA LEU A 270 -3.02 11.77 1.30
C LEU A 270 -4.13 12.46 0.51
N GLY A 271 -3.87 12.84 -0.75
CA GLY A 271 -4.88 13.38 -1.67
C GLY A 271 -5.98 12.36 -2.06
N GLU A 272 -5.65 11.07 -2.09
CA GLU A 272 -6.61 9.98 -2.36
C GLU A 272 -7.44 9.61 -1.11
N ILE A 273 -6.86 9.74 0.09
CA ILE A 273 -7.49 9.38 1.38
C ILE A 273 -8.40 10.48 1.91
N GLY A 274 -7.97 11.75 1.77
CA GLY A 274 -8.69 12.92 2.29
C GLY A 274 -10.18 13.04 1.89
N PRO A 275 -10.63 12.52 0.72
CA PRO A 275 -12.04 12.52 0.33
C PRO A 275 -12.71 11.13 0.52
N LEU A 276 -12.75 10.59 1.75
CA LEU A 276 -13.75 9.57 2.12
C LEU A 276 -15.18 10.01 1.72
N SER A 277 -15.42 11.32 1.72
CA SER A 277 -16.63 11.96 1.21
C SER A 277 -16.98 11.58 -0.24
N ALA A 278 -15.99 11.35 -1.11
CA ALA A 278 -16.19 10.93 -2.50
C ALA A 278 -16.57 9.44 -2.61
N VAL A 279 -15.87 8.55 -1.92
CA VAL A 279 -16.22 7.12 -1.82
C VAL A 279 -17.63 6.97 -1.24
N SER A 280 -17.94 7.72 -0.18
CA SER A 280 -19.26 7.76 0.45
C SER A 280 -20.34 8.36 -0.45
N ALA A 281 -20.01 9.34 -1.31
CA ALA A 281 -20.94 9.89 -2.29
C ALA A 281 -21.25 8.88 -3.41
N TYR A 282 -20.24 8.14 -3.87
CA TYR A 282 -20.39 7.09 -4.87
C TYR A 282 -21.24 5.92 -4.34
N HIS A 283 -21.02 5.47 -3.09
CA HIS A 283 -21.89 4.48 -2.45
C HIS A 283 -23.34 4.98 -2.29
N ARG A 284 -23.55 6.24 -1.88
CA ARG A 284 -24.90 6.83 -1.75
C ARG A 284 -25.65 6.94 -3.09
N SER A 285 -24.95 7.17 -4.21
CA SER A 285 -25.57 7.17 -5.54
C SER A 285 -25.75 5.76 -6.13
N HIS A 286 -25.00 4.77 -5.63
CA HIS A 286 -25.09 3.38 -6.08
C HIS A 286 -25.17 2.39 -4.88
N PRO A 287 -26.28 2.31 -4.11
CA PRO A 287 -26.36 1.53 -2.84
C PRO A 287 -26.30 -0.01 -2.96
N LYS A 288 -25.76 -0.52 -4.07
CA LYS A 288 -25.54 -1.94 -4.35
C LYS A 288 -24.10 -2.25 -4.77
N VAL A 289 -23.19 -1.25 -4.78
CA VAL A 289 -21.78 -1.48 -5.12
C VAL A 289 -21.11 -2.36 -4.09
N THR A 290 -20.28 -3.27 -4.57
CA THR A 290 -19.39 -4.09 -3.77
C THR A 290 -18.09 -3.34 -3.49
N ARG A 291 -17.27 -3.87 -2.57
CA ARG A 291 -15.86 -3.47 -2.39
C ARG A 291 -15.10 -3.46 -3.72
N THR A 292 -15.33 -4.44 -4.59
CA THR A 292 -14.67 -4.55 -5.90
C THR A 292 -15.03 -3.40 -6.83
N ASP A 293 -16.31 -3.03 -6.90
CA ASP A 293 -16.77 -1.91 -7.75
C ASP A 293 -16.18 -0.57 -7.27
N ILE A 294 -16.06 -0.38 -5.95
CA ILE A 294 -15.37 0.78 -5.37
C ILE A 294 -13.89 0.79 -5.74
N VAL A 295 -13.18 -0.34 -5.62
CA VAL A 295 -11.76 -0.44 -6.01
C VAL A 295 -11.58 -0.16 -7.51
N MET A 296 -12.50 -0.61 -8.37
CA MET A 296 -12.46 -0.31 -9.81
C MET A 296 -12.76 1.17 -10.13
N LYS A 297 -13.53 1.87 -9.28
CA LYS A 297 -13.83 3.31 -9.36
C LYS A 297 -12.77 4.21 -8.74
N PHE A 298 -12.03 3.71 -7.75
CA PHE A 298 -10.95 4.42 -7.06
C PHE A 298 -9.66 3.55 -7.08
N PRO A 299 -9.00 3.35 -8.24
CA PRO A 299 -7.95 2.33 -8.36
C PRO A 299 -6.76 2.55 -7.42
N PHE A 300 -6.37 3.80 -7.18
CA PHE A 300 -5.23 4.15 -6.33
C PHE A 300 -5.53 4.04 -4.82
N LEU A 301 -6.80 3.89 -4.42
CA LEU A 301 -7.25 3.93 -3.03
C LEU A 301 -6.64 2.85 -2.13
N ILE A 302 -6.47 1.62 -2.65
CA ILE A 302 -5.83 0.52 -1.90
C ILE A 302 -4.39 0.91 -1.59
N TYR A 303 -3.59 1.14 -2.63
CA TYR A 303 -2.18 1.50 -2.48
C TYR A 303 -2.02 2.73 -1.58
N ALA A 304 -2.82 3.78 -1.79
CA ALA A 304 -2.75 5.00 -1.00
C ALA A 304 -2.99 4.74 0.49
N THR A 305 -4.08 4.05 0.83
CA THR A 305 -4.48 3.77 2.22
C THR A 305 -3.44 2.91 2.95
N GLU A 306 -2.99 1.83 2.31
CA GLU A 306 -1.93 0.94 2.82
C GLU A 306 -0.59 1.68 3.03
N ASN A 307 -0.25 2.61 2.13
CA ASN A 307 1.14 3.10 2.02
C ASN A 307 1.37 4.54 2.49
N VAL A 308 0.35 5.34 2.83
CA VAL A 308 0.55 6.76 3.24
C VAL A 308 1.47 6.90 4.46
N LEU A 309 1.26 6.11 5.52
CA LEU A 309 2.09 6.14 6.73
C LEU A 309 3.48 5.53 6.47
N ASN A 310 3.52 4.54 5.59
CA ASN A 310 4.73 3.86 5.09
C ASN A 310 5.64 4.78 4.26
N HIS A 311 5.08 5.75 3.53
CA HIS A 311 5.81 6.83 2.89
C HIS A 311 6.20 7.93 3.91
N ALA A 312 5.33 8.28 4.85
CA ALA A 312 5.66 9.23 5.91
C ALA A 312 6.85 8.77 6.79
N GLU A 313 6.93 7.48 7.12
CA GLU A 313 8.04 6.87 7.88
C GLU A 313 9.38 6.97 7.13
N ALA A 314 9.39 6.64 5.84
CA ALA A 314 10.60 6.78 5.02
C ALA A 314 11.01 8.26 4.81
N ALA A 315 10.04 9.17 4.70
CA ALA A 315 10.30 10.61 4.69
C ALA A 315 10.82 11.13 6.05
N ALA A 316 10.41 10.52 7.17
CA ALA A 316 10.81 10.90 8.51
C ALA A 316 12.32 10.73 8.80
N LYS A 317 13.05 9.94 7.98
CA LYS A 317 14.52 9.80 8.06
C LYS A 317 15.24 11.15 8.03
N SER A 318 14.88 12.01 7.07
CA SER A 318 15.57 13.29 6.81
C SER A 318 14.65 14.52 6.98
N LEU A 319 13.33 14.31 7.11
CA LEU A 319 12.34 15.39 7.17
C LEU A 319 11.50 15.37 8.46
N LEU A 320 10.97 16.54 8.82
CA LEU A 320 9.96 16.69 9.87
C LEU A 320 8.60 16.24 9.35
N GLN A 321 7.81 15.58 10.21
CA GLN A 321 6.51 14.98 9.87
C GLN A 321 5.41 15.39 10.85
N ASP A 322 5.72 16.29 11.77
CA ASP A 322 4.90 16.68 12.93
C ASP A 322 3.55 17.25 12.47
N ALA A 323 3.58 18.22 11.55
CA ALA A 323 2.37 18.79 10.95
C ALA A 323 1.51 17.75 10.17
N PHE A 324 2.12 16.71 9.61
CA PHE A 324 1.39 15.60 8.99
C PHE A 324 0.76 14.69 10.05
N MET A 325 1.50 14.36 11.12
CA MET A 325 1.01 13.55 12.24
C MET A 325 -0.08 14.23 13.09
N ASP A 326 -0.16 15.56 13.05
CA ASP A 326 -1.21 16.36 13.71
C ASP A 326 -2.44 16.57 12.83
N GLN A 327 -2.30 16.52 11.50
CA GLN A 327 -3.37 16.75 10.52
C GLN A 327 -3.83 15.48 9.80
N PHE A 328 -3.29 14.30 10.17
CA PHE A 328 -3.62 13.03 9.55
C PHE A 328 -5.13 12.73 9.71
N PRO A 329 -5.88 12.45 8.61
CA PRO A 329 -7.31 12.17 8.65
C PRO A 329 -7.56 10.74 9.17
N LEU A 330 -7.25 10.53 10.44
CA LEU A 330 -7.17 9.24 11.10
C LEU A 330 -8.50 8.47 11.05
N GLU A 331 -9.62 9.16 11.27
CA GLU A 331 -10.93 8.53 11.25
C GLU A 331 -11.34 8.09 9.83
N ASP A 332 -11.07 8.92 8.82
CA ASP A 332 -11.31 8.58 7.42
C ASP A 332 -10.43 7.41 6.97
N TRP A 333 -9.14 7.45 7.31
CA TRP A 333 -8.19 6.36 7.05
C TRP A 333 -8.62 5.05 7.73
N ALA A 334 -9.11 5.08 8.97
CA ALA A 334 -9.58 3.88 9.68
C ALA A 334 -10.85 3.29 9.07
N ARG A 335 -11.75 4.13 8.52
CA ARG A 335 -12.93 3.69 7.76
C ARG A 335 -12.54 3.09 6.40
N LEU A 336 -11.61 3.71 5.68
CA LEU A 336 -11.08 3.21 4.40
C LEU A 336 -10.30 1.89 4.57
N THR A 337 -9.48 1.78 5.60
CA THR A 337 -8.75 0.53 5.91
C THR A 337 -9.73 -0.60 6.24
N GLY A 338 -10.78 -0.32 7.05
CA GLY A 338 -11.86 -1.29 7.30
C GLY A 338 -12.79 -1.58 6.11
N LEU A 339 -12.67 -0.86 4.99
CA LEU A 339 -13.30 -1.18 3.71
C LEU A 339 -12.36 -2.04 2.83
N ILE A 340 -11.05 -1.98 3.06
CA ILE A 340 -10.03 -2.74 2.33
C ILE A 340 -9.79 -4.11 2.99
N ASP A 341 -9.69 -4.19 4.32
CA ASP A 341 -9.35 -5.39 5.12
C ASP A 341 -10.49 -6.45 5.23
N ASP A 342 -11.39 -6.60 4.24
CA ASP A 342 -12.59 -7.45 4.39
C ASP A 342 -12.36 -8.96 4.26
N ASP A 343 -11.69 -9.52 5.26
CA ASP A 343 -11.52 -10.96 5.50
C ASP A 343 -12.80 -11.62 6.08
N ALA A 344 -13.91 -10.87 6.23
CA ALA A 344 -15.01 -11.24 7.12
C ALA A 344 -16.43 -10.91 6.63
N GLY A 345 -16.65 -10.47 5.38
CA GLY A 345 -17.98 -10.23 4.82
C GLY A 345 -18.74 -9.12 5.53
N THR A 346 -18.12 -7.94 5.61
CA THR A 346 -18.74 -6.70 6.10
C THR A 346 -19.33 -5.94 4.91
N ASN A 347 -20.55 -5.41 5.03
CA ASN A 347 -21.11 -4.64 3.92
C ASN A 347 -20.42 -3.26 3.82
N VAL A 348 -20.46 -2.64 2.65
CA VAL A 348 -19.77 -1.36 2.38
C VAL A 348 -20.27 -0.23 3.29
N GLU A 349 -21.57 -0.20 3.60
CA GLU A 349 -22.19 0.82 4.44
C GLU A 349 -21.70 0.74 5.90
N ASP A 350 -21.66 -0.47 6.47
CA ASP A 350 -21.10 -0.76 7.81
C ASP A 350 -19.66 -0.23 7.97
N SER A 351 -18.80 -0.45 6.95
CA SER A 351 -17.40 -0.03 6.95
C SER A 351 -17.26 1.49 6.80
N LEU A 352 -17.99 2.10 5.87
CA LEU A 352 -17.97 3.56 5.64
C LEU A 352 -18.52 4.35 6.85
N LEU A 353 -19.53 3.81 7.53
CA LEU A 353 -20.14 4.45 8.71
C LEU A 353 -19.38 4.15 10.02
N GLY A 354 -18.51 3.13 10.02
CA GLY A 354 -17.74 2.71 11.20
C GLY A 354 -18.56 1.93 12.24
N PHE A 355 -19.79 1.51 11.91
CA PHE A 355 -20.69 0.86 12.87
C PHE A 355 -20.27 -0.57 13.25
N ASN A 356 -19.54 -1.29 12.38
CA ASN A 356 -19.08 -2.65 12.66
C ASN A 356 -17.76 -2.68 13.46
N THR A 357 -17.78 -2.05 14.64
CA THR A 357 -16.66 -1.93 15.59
C THR A 357 -16.14 -3.27 16.13
N ARG A 358 -16.87 -4.37 15.91
CA ARG A 358 -16.41 -5.74 16.25
C ARG A 358 -15.54 -6.37 15.17
N LYS A 359 -15.47 -5.79 13.97
CA LYS A 359 -14.66 -6.27 12.83
C LYS A 359 -13.64 -5.23 12.35
N ASN A 360 -13.99 -3.94 12.34
CA ASN A 360 -13.00 -2.90 12.03
C ASN A 360 -11.97 -2.83 13.18
N ARG A 361 -10.74 -3.25 12.90
CA ARG A 361 -9.61 -3.32 13.85
C ARG A 361 -9.35 -2.00 14.59
N TYR A 362 -9.70 -0.87 13.96
CA TYR A 362 -9.29 0.46 14.36
C TYR A 362 -10.41 1.35 14.93
N LEU A 363 -11.65 0.86 15.10
CA LEU A 363 -12.76 1.67 15.61
C LEU A 363 -13.55 0.99 16.75
N PRO A 364 -13.91 1.73 17.82
CA PRO A 364 -13.70 3.15 18.04
C PRO A 364 -12.38 3.48 18.78
N ASN A 365 -12.07 4.78 18.87
CA ASN A 365 -11.08 5.37 19.79
C ASN A 365 -9.58 5.04 19.58
N VAL A 366 -9.17 4.51 18.42
CA VAL A 366 -7.74 4.42 18.09
C VAL A 366 -7.12 5.82 17.96
N ASN A 367 -5.89 5.98 18.43
CA ASN A 367 -5.04 7.14 18.17
C ASN A 367 -3.91 6.77 17.18
N LEU A 368 -3.25 7.77 16.58
CA LEU A 368 -2.17 7.49 15.63
C LEU A 368 -0.98 6.75 16.28
N THR A 369 -0.70 6.98 17.57
CA THR A 369 0.36 6.28 18.33
C THR A 369 0.14 4.76 18.36
N TYR A 370 -1.11 4.30 18.48
CA TYR A 370 -1.47 2.88 18.39
C TYR A 370 -1.14 2.30 17.00
N ILE A 371 -1.50 2.99 15.92
CA ILE A 371 -1.27 2.50 14.54
C ILE A 371 0.22 2.47 14.20
N LEU A 372 0.97 3.51 14.57
CA LEU A 372 2.42 3.56 14.39
C LEU A 372 3.12 2.41 15.14
N ALA A 373 2.59 2.02 16.31
CA ALA A 373 3.09 0.89 17.08
C ALA A 373 2.69 -0.47 16.49
N GLU A 374 1.43 -0.67 16.09
CA GLU A 374 0.94 -1.89 15.45
C GLU A 374 1.68 -2.16 14.12
N ASN A 375 2.06 -1.11 13.38
CA ASN A 375 2.74 -1.20 12.08
C ASN A 375 4.28 -1.00 12.15
N ASN A 376 4.88 -0.97 13.34
CA ASN A 376 6.33 -0.80 13.55
C ASN A 376 6.98 0.45 12.89
N LEU A 377 6.23 1.54 12.77
CA LEU A 377 6.66 2.79 12.12
C LEU A 377 7.48 3.64 13.11
N LEU A 378 8.69 3.15 13.38
CA LEU A 378 9.55 3.55 14.50
C LEU A 378 9.93 5.04 14.51
N THR A 379 10.30 5.60 13.36
CA THR A 379 10.80 6.99 13.26
C THR A 379 9.70 8.01 13.53
N LEU A 380 8.47 7.74 13.07
CA LEU A 380 7.28 8.50 13.43
C LEU A 380 6.90 8.27 14.89
N LEU A 381 6.97 7.02 15.37
CA LEU A 381 6.59 6.64 16.73
C LEU A 381 7.47 7.33 17.78
N GLU A 382 8.80 7.29 17.65
CA GLU A 382 9.73 7.94 18.58
C GLU A 382 9.53 9.46 18.66
N LYS A 383 9.35 10.12 17.50
CA LYS A 383 9.01 11.55 17.43
C LYS A 383 7.70 11.84 18.15
N ARG A 384 6.66 11.04 17.88
CA ARG A 384 5.32 11.22 18.46
C ARG A 384 5.29 10.95 19.97
N VAL A 385 5.98 9.92 20.45
CA VAL A 385 6.12 9.63 21.89
C VAL A 385 6.87 10.75 22.61
N THR A 386 7.93 11.29 21.99
CA THR A 386 8.69 12.43 22.55
C THR A 386 7.83 13.70 22.68
N ALA A 387 6.94 13.97 21.71
CA ALA A 387 6.06 15.14 21.75
C ALA A 387 4.78 14.94 22.59
N LEU A 388 4.23 13.72 22.63
CA LEU A 388 2.90 13.39 23.14
C LEU A 388 2.91 12.13 24.02
N ALA A 389 3.85 12.02 24.96
CA ALA A 389 4.05 10.85 25.83
C ALA A 389 2.74 10.28 26.45
N TRP A 390 1.80 11.15 26.84
CA TRP A 390 0.51 10.74 27.39
C TRP A 390 -0.37 9.90 26.43
N GLN A 391 -0.13 9.94 25.11
CA GLN A 391 -0.85 9.13 24.12
C GLN A 391 -0.44 7.65 24.12
N VAL A 392 0.68 7.29 24.76
CA VAL A 392 1.10 5.89 24.99
C VAL A 392 0.09 5.14 25.86
N HIS A 393 -0.64 5.84 26.71
CA HIS A 393 -1.62 5.27 27.65
C HIS A 393 -3.09 5.55 27.27
N SER A 394 -3.36 6.07 26.07
CA SER A 394 -4.74 6.17 25.57
C SER A 394 -5.27 4.78 25.21
N ARG A 395 -6.49 4.46 25.66
CA ARG A 395 -7.13 3.17 25.38
C ARG A 395 -7.92 3.22 24.07
N GLY A 396 -7.67 2.27 23.16
CA GLY A 396 -8.35 2.18 21.86
C GLY A 396 -7.87 0.98 21.03
N GLY A 397 -8.65 0.62 20.01
CA GLY A 397 -8.31 -0.44 19.05
C GLY A 397 -8.43 -1.86 19.61
N ARG A 398 -8.25 -2.85 18.73
CA ARG A 398 -8.36 -4.29 19.04
C ARG A 398 -7.54 -4.71 20.26
N TYR A 399 -6.29 -4.25 20.36
CA TYR A 399 -5.37 -4.64 21.43
C TYR A 399 -5.39 -3.69 22.64
N GLY A 400 -6.31 -2.72 22.67
CA GLY A 400 -6.58 -1.84 23.80
C GLY A 400 -5.55 -0.73 24.04
N TYR A 401 -4.25 -0.96 23.84
CA TYR A 401 -3.18 0.02 24.07
C TYR A 401 -2.04 -0.11 23.05
N PRO A 402 -1.33 0.98 22.69
CA PRO A 402 -0.21 0.96 21.74
C PRO A 402 0.88 -0.08 22.05
N LEU A 403 1.22 -0.27 23.33
CA LEU A 403 2.24 -1.23 23.75
C LEU A 403 1.81 -2.68 23.45
N PHE A 404 0.56 -3.02 23.76
CA PHE A 404 0.00 -4.33 23.46
C PHE A 404 -0.19 -4.56 21.96
N ALA A 405 -0.46 -3.51 21.18
CA ALA A 405 -0.53 -3.61 19.72
C ALA A 405 0.84 -3.96 19.11
N ALA A 406 1.90 -3.26 19.52
CA ALA A 406 3.28 -3.61 19.15
C ALA A 406 3.64 -5.04 19.57
N MET A 407 3.26 -5.47 20.79
CA MET A 407 3.53 -6.84 21.25
C MET A 407 2.74 -7.90 20.47
N SER A 408 1.48 -7.65 20.10
CA SER A 408 0.64 -8.62 19.38
C SER A 408 1.19 -8.98 18.00
N GLU A 409 1.74 -8.00 17.30
CA GLU A 409 2.34 -8.17 15.97
C GLU A 409 3.85 -8.50 16.05
N GLY A 410 4.40 -8.69 17.26
CA GLY A 410 5.82 -9.05 17.48
C GLY A 410 6.84 -7.91 17.32
N HIS A 411 6.37 -6.66 17.27
CA HIS A 411 7.16 -5.46 17.01
C HIS A 411 7.92 -4.95 18.25
N LEU A 412 8.91 -5.73 18.70
CA LEU A 412 9.76 -5.43 19.86
C LEU A 412 10.45 -4.04 19.78
N THR A 413 10.78 -3.54 18.59
CA THR A 413 11.33 -2.20 18.37
C THR A 413 10.34 -1.09 18.74
N ALA A 414 9.08 -1.19 18.30
CA ALA A 414 8.03 -0.27 18.69
C ALA A 414 7.72 -0.36 20.19
N ALA A 415 7.75 -1.55 20.78
CA ALA A 415 7.61 -1.73 22.23
C ALA A 415 8.73 -1.03 23.03
N LYS A 416 10.00 -1.08 22.57
CA LYS A 416 11.10 -0.29 23.17
C LYS A 416 10.85 1.21 23.09
N ALA A 417 10.42 1.73 21.94
CA ALA A 417 10.15 3.16 21.76
C ALA A 417 9.04 3.67 22.69
N LEU A 418 7.98 2.88 22.89
CA LEU A 418 6.88 3.19 23.82
C LEU A 418 7.31 3.15 25.30
N LEU A 419 8.24 2.27 25.66
CA LEU A 419 8.83 2.19 26.99
C LEU A 419 9.92 3.25 27.25
N GLY A 420 10.49 3.84 26.20
CA GLY A 420 11.44 4.96 26.28
C GLY A 420 12.70 4.63 27.09
N LYS A 421 13.05 5.52 28.05
CA LYS A 421 14.21 5.32 28.95
C LYS A 421 14.16 3.98 29.70
N THR A 422 12.97 3.50 30.02
CA THR A 422 12.80 2.33 30.90
C THR A 422 13.35 1.07 30.22
N ALA A 423 13.20 0.95 28.90
CA ALA A 423 13.76 -0.14 28.09
C ALA A 423 15.31 -0.18 28.02
N GLN A 424 16.02 0.72 28.73
CA GLN A 424 17.48 0.67 28.91
C GLN A 424 17.89 -0.05 30.21
N LEU A 425 16.94 -0.41 31.08
CA LEU A 425 17.19 -0.94 32.43
C LEU A 425 17.12 -2.47 32.52
N VAL A 426 16.51 -3.13 31.54
CA VAL A 426 16.33 -4.59 31.43
C VAL A 426 16.38 -4.98 29.94
N ASP A 427 16.86 -6.17 29.59
CA ASP A 427 16.75 -6.67 28.21
C ASP A 427 15.27 -6.95 27.87
N ILE A 428 14.80 -6.52 26.70
CA ILE A 428 13.40 -6.76 26.28
C ILE A 428 13.06 -8.24 26.17
N ASN A 429 14.05 -9.10 25.89
CA ASN A 429 13.85 -10.54 25.80
C ASN A 429 13.61 -11.16 27.19
N ASP A 430 14.17 -10.55 28.25
CA ASP A 430 13.89 -10.92 29.65
C ASP A 430 12.55 -10.33 30.14
N ILE A 431 12.08 -9.21 29.56
CA ILE A 431 10.75 -8.64 29.84
C ILE A 431 9.63 -9.43 29.13
N PHE A 432 9.87 -9.98 27.93
CA PHE A 432 8.83 -10.65 27.13
C PHE A 432 9.28 -11.99 26.51
N PRO A 433 9.64 -13.01 27.31
CA PRO A 433 9.97 -14.33 26.79
C PRO A 433 8.74 -14.99 26.10
N ASP A 434 8.88 -15.32 24.82
CA ASP A 434 7.93 -16.07 23.98
C ASP A 434 6.47 -15.57 23.95
N VAL A 435 6.23 -14.28 24.20
CA VAL A 435 4.88 -13.68 24.22
C VAL A 435 4.32 -13.47 22.80
N ARG A 436 3.79 -14.55 22.20
CA ARG A 436 2.72 -14.41 21.19
C ARG A 436 1.40 -14.14 21.92
N TYR A 437 1.04 -12.87 22.04
CA TYR A 437 -0.25 -12.46 22.58
C TYR A 437 -1.40 -12.99 21.69
N ASP A 438 -2.41 -13.62 22.30
CA ASP A 438 -3.55 -14.23 21.60
C ASP A 438 -4.71 -13.25 21.33
N GLY A 439 -4.56 -12.00 21.77
CA GLY A 439 -5.57 -10.95 21.65
C GLY A 439 -6.56 -10.86 22.81
N LYS A 440 -6.33 -11.55 23.95
CA LYS A 440 -7.18 -11.46 25.15
C LYS A 440 -6.41 -11.13 26.43
N PHE A 441 -6.56 -9.91 26.93
CA PHE A 441 -6.10 -9.49 28.27
C PHE A 441 -7.28 -9.15 29.18
N ASP A 442 -8.27 -10.03 29.19
CA ASP A 442 -9.32 -10.05 30.21
C ASP A 442 -8.77 -10.69 31.50
N ASP A 443 -9.13 -10.16 32.66
CA ASP A 443 -8.89 -10.85 33.95
C ASP A 443 -9.82 -12.07 34.13
N GLU A 444 -9.68 -12.80 35.25
CA GLU A 444 -10.51 -13.99 35.55
C GLU A 444 -12.03 -13.70 35.56
N GLN A 445 -12.44 -12.44 35.53
CA GLN A 445 -13.84 -11.97 35.56
C GLN A 445 -14.30 -11.38 34.21
N GLY A 446 -13.44 -11.33 33.19
CA GLY A 446 -13.78 -10.84 31.86
C GLY A 446 -13.46 -9.37 31.60
N TYR A 447 -12.67 -8.71 32.44
CA TYR A 447 -12.36 -7.28 32.30
C TYR A 447 -10.97 -7.01 31.70
N SER A 448 -10.96 -6.38 30.52
CA SER A 448 -9.77 -5.83 29.86
C SER A 448 -8.88 -5.00 30.80
N THR A 449 -7.68 -5.51 31.04
CA THR A 449 -6.69 -4.98 31.98
C THR A 449 -5.85 -3.83 31.39
N SER A 450 -5.28 -3.00 32.27
CA SER A 450 -4.33 -1.93 31.88
C SER A 450 -2.89 -2.47 31.76
N PRO A 451 -1.96 -1.80 31.05
CA PRO A 451 -0.58 -2.24 30.94
C PRO A 451 0.12 -2.46 32.29
N LEU A 452 -0.17 -1.59 33.27
CA LEU A 452 0.37 -1.71 34.62
C LEU A 452 -0.28 -2.87 35.40
N ARG A 453 -1.59 -3.10 35.24
CA ARG A 453 -2.27 -4.21 35.92
C ARG A 453 -1.84 -5.56 35.36
N TRP A 454 -1.76 -5.69 34.04
CA TRP A 454 -1.25 -6.91 33.41
C TRP A 454 0.21 -7.18 33.81
N ALA A 455 1.06 -6.14 33.90
CA ALA A 455 2.41 -6.26 34.44
C ALA A 455 2.43 -6.77 35.90
N LEU A 456 1.58 -6.23 36.77
CA LEU A 456 1.45 -6.67 38.16
C LEU A 456 1.08 -8.15 38.27
N GLU A 457 0.23 -8.64 37.36
CA GLU A 457 -0.28 -10.00 37.33
C GLU A 457 0.66 -11.00 36.60
N ASN A 458 1.43 -10.57 35.59
CA ASN A 458 2.16 -11.48 34.67
C ASN A 458 3.67 -11.23 34.56
N ASN A 459 4.18 -10.00 34.72
CA ASN A 459 5.64 -9.75 34.80
C ASN A 459 5.98 -8.53 35.66
N HIS A 460 6.41 -8.80 36.89
CA HIS A 460 6.83 -7.79 37.87
C HIS A 460 7.94 -6.86 37.36
N GLY A 461 8.81 -7.30 36.43
CA GLY A 461 9.81 -6.43 35.82
C GLY A 461 9.20 -5.27 35.03
N MET A 462 8.06 -5.48 34.37
CA MET A 462 7.35 -4.41 33.65
C MET A 462 6.62 -3.44 34.59
N VAL A 463 6.38 -3.81 35.85
CA VAL A 463 5.79 -2.93 36.86
C VAL A 463 6.76 -1.80 37.21
N ASP A 464 8.00 -2.15 37.56
CA ASP A 464 9.04 -1.17 37.88
C ASP A 464 9.36 -0.28 36.66
N LEU A 465 9.26 -0.81 35.44
CA LEU A 465 9.43 -0.05 34.20
C LEU A 465 8.30 0.97 34.00
N LEU A 466 7.04 0.53 34.03
CA LEU A 466 5.87 1.41 33.85
C LEU A 466 5.68 2.44 34.98
N LEU A 467 6.27 2.21 36.16
CA LEU A 467 6.29 3.15 37.28
C LEU A 467 7.49 4.11 37.28
N GLN A 468 8.50 3.90 36.43
CA GLN A 468 9.71 4.73 36.31
C GLN A 468 9.64 5.79 35.19
N ASP A 469 8.46 6.04 34.62
CA ASP A 469 8.22 7.23 33.81
C ASP A 469 8.32 8.52 34.65
N ASP A 470 9.40 9.27 34.45
CA ASP A 470 9.69 10.57 35.07
C ASP A 470 8.55 11.61 34.94
N SER A 471 7.58 11.42 34.04
CA SER A 471 6.49 12.39 33.82
C SER A 471 5.61 12.64 35.05
N GLY A 472 5.43 11.63 35.90
CA GLY A 472 4.46 11.61 37.01
C GLY A 472 2.97 11.68 36.58
N GLN A 473 2.67 12.03 35.32
CA GLN A 473 1.30 12.18 34.80
C GLN A 473 0.58 10.84 34.71
N THR A 474 1.31 9.78 34.35
CA THR A 474 0.84 8.39 34.29
C THR A 474 0.27 7.96 35.65
N ARG A 475 0.95 8.31 36.75
CA ARG A 475 0.51 7.97 38.12
C ARG A 475 -0.74 8.73 38.56
N ALA A 476 -0.90 9.99 38.12
CA ALA A 476 -2.09 10.80 38.41
C ALA A 476 -3.31 10.34 37.58
N ARG A 477 -3.12 10.09 36.28
CA ARG A 477 -4.21 9.70 35.36
C ARG A 477 -4.70 8.27 35.56
N ILE A 478 -3.85 7.37 36.05
CA ILE A 478 -4.29 6.05 36.50
C ILE A 478 -5.23 6.19 37.70
N MET A 479 -4.91 7.04 38.69
CA MET A 479 -5.82 7.30 39.81
C MET A 479 -7.14 7.95 39.35
N GLU A 480 -7.12 8.89 38.40
CA GLU A 480 -8.35 9.45 37.81
C GLU A 480 -9.22 8.35 37.16
N ALA A 481 -8.63 7.46 36.34
CA ALA A 481 -9.35 6.34 35.72
C ALA A 481 -9.88 5.31 36.73
N GLU A 482 -9.08 5.00 37.77
CA GLU A 482 -9.48 4.12 38.87
C GLU A 482 -10.64 4.74 39.69
N THR A 483 -10.63 6.05 39.97
CA THR A 483 -11.78 6.69 40.65
C THR A 483 -13.06 6.67 39.81
N TRP A 484 -12.96 6.72 38.47
CA TRP A 484 -14.15 6.62 37.60
C TRP A 484 -14.77 5.22 37.63
N THR A 485 -13.93 4.16 37.60
CA THR A 485 -14.40 2.77 37.75
C THR A 485 -14.85 2.42 39.17
N GLY A 486 -14.25 3.04 40.19
CA GLY A 486 -14.71 2.96 41.58
C GLY A 486 -16.09 3.59 41.78
N SER A 487 -16.31 4.81 41.26
CA SER A 487 -17.61 5.49 41.36
C SER A 487 -18.75 4.70 40.72
N ALA A 488 -18.50 4.00 39.61
CA ALA A 488 -19.50 3.15 38.98
C ALA A 488 -19.87 1.94 39.85
N ARG A 489 -18.87 1.25 40.46
CA ARG A 489 -19.12 0.15 41.41
C ARG A 489 -19.82 0.61 42.68
N ASP A 490 -19.51 1.81 43.17
CA ASP A 490 -20.15 2.42 44.34
C ASP A 490 -21.60 2.85 44.08
N GLU A 491 -22.01 3.10 42.83
CA GLU A 491 -23.41 3.32 42.46
C GLU A 491 -24.16 2.00 42.21
N GLU A 492 -23.51 1.01 41.59
CA GLU A 492 -24.08 -0.31 41.34
C GLU A 492 -24.39 -1.05 42.67
N GLN A 493 -23.47 -1.04 43.63
CA GLN A 493 -23.72 -1.58 44.97
C GLN A 493 -24.78 -0.81 45.78
N ARG A 494 -24.97 0.50 45.53
CA ARG A 494 -26.05 1.27 46.19
C ARG A 494 -27.44 0.89 45.70
N HIS A 495 -27.55 0.35 44.49
CA HIS A 495 -28.80 -0.23 44.00
C HIS A 495 -29.00 -1.66 44.53
N GLU A 496 -27.96 -2.49 44.52
CA GLU A 496 -28.05 -3.88 45.01
C GLU A 496 -28.45 -3.97 46.50
N TYR A 497 -27.92 -3.08 47.35
CA TYR A 497 -28.33 -2.99 48.77
C TYR A 497 -29.70 -2.31 49.01
N ALA A 498 -30.35 -1.74 48.00
CA ALA A 498 -31.64 -1.05 48.17
C ALA A 498 -32.86 -1.98 47.99
N ASP A 499 -32.73 -3.03 47.16
CA ASP A 499 -33.82 -3.96 46.90
C ASP A 499 -33.95 -5.07 47.99
N ASP A 500 -32.86 -5.43 48.68
CA ASP A 500 -32.90 -6.43 49.76
C ASP A 500 -33.67 -5.94 51.00
N GLU A 501 -33.53 -4.68 51.42
CA GLU A 501 -34.30 -4.10 52.56
C GLU A 501 -35.82 -4.00 52.27
N ALA A 502 -36.25 -4.12 51.01
CA ALA A 502 -37.67 -4.09 50.64
C ALA A 502 -38.41 -5.42 50.88
N SER A 503 -37.70 -6.52 51.18
CA SER A 503 -38.28 -7.88 51.16
C SER A 503 -38.80 -8.42 52.51
N GLU A 504 -38.28 -7.96 53.65
CA GLU A 504 -38.60 -8.53 54.98
C GLU A 504 -39.74 -7.85 55.78
N SER A 505 -40.53 -6.92 55.19
CA SER A 505 -41.47 -6.07 55.96
C SER A 505 -42.97 -6.12 55.59
N SER A 506 -43.52 -7.28 55.17
CA SER A 506 -44.99 -7.39 54.96
C SER A 506 -45.72 -8.71 55.26
N GLU A 507 -45.31 -9.48 56.29
CA GLU A 507 -46.20 -10.49 56.90
C GLU A 507 -46.89 -9.96 58.18
N GLY A 508 -48.23 -10.02 58.24
CA GLY A 508 -48.96 -10.09 59.52
C GLY A 508 -49.83 -8.91 59.97
N ALA A 509 -50.85 -8.51 59.21
CA ALA A 509 -52.06 -7.86 59.76
C ALA A 509 -53.30 -8.18 58.91
N ALA A 510 -54.45 -8.49 59.53
CA ALA A 510 -55.58 -9.11 58.82
C ALA A 510 -56.97 -8.47 59.03
N ALA A 511 -57.67 -8.33 57.91
CA ALA A 511 -59.13 -8.44 57.71
C ALA A 511 -60.10 -7.36 58.24
N LYS A 512 -61.26 -7.32 57.55
CA LYS A 512 -62.49 -6.50 57.75
C LYS A 512 -62.42 -5.08 57.17
N SER A 513 -63.45 -4.58 56.45
CA SER A 513 -64.70 -5.21 55.97
C SER A 513 -65.52 -4.31 55.02
N HIS A 514 -66.15 -4.90 53.98
CA HIS A 514 -67.44 -4.50 53.34
C HIS A 514 -67.56 -3.07 52.72
N GLN A 515 -68.41 -2.77 51.71
CA GLN A 515 -69.34 -3.56 50.86
C GLN A 515 -69.71 -2.78 49.58
N GLY A 516 -70.18 -3.48 48.53
CA GLY A 516 -70.94 -2.93 47.39
C GLY A 516 -70.12 -2.40 46.21
N GLY A 517 -70.58 -2.48 44.95
CA GLY A 517 -71.77 -3.19 44.43
C GLY A 517 -72.08 -2.82 42.97
N GLU A 518 -72.71 -3.76 42.23
CA GLU A 518 -73.46 -3.62 40.94
C GLU A 518 -72.70 -3.01 39.72
N SER A 519 -72.46 -3.64 38.55
CA SER A 519 -73.20 -4.56 37.63
C SER A 519 -74.07 -3.86 36.58
N ILE A 520 -73.92 -4.23 35.27
CA ILE A 520 -74.97 -4.42 34.22
C ILE A 520 -74.35 -4.50 32.80
N GLU A 521 -74.86 -5.47 31.99
CA GLU A 521 -74.93 -5.66 30.51
C GLU A 521 -73.80 -5.12 29.55
N ASP A 522 -73.36 -5.81 28.48
CA ASP A 522 -74.07 -6.42 27.31
C ASP A 522 -74.71 -5.34 26.39
N GLU A 523 -74.85 -5.45 25.05
CA GLU A 523 -74.82 -6.58 24.09
C GLU A 523 -74.60 -6.01 22.64
N GLU A 524 -74.08 -6.81 21.68
CA GLU A 524 -74.33 -6.79 20.20
C GLU A 524 -74.25 -5.45 19.36
N GLU A 525 -74.26 -5.37 18.01
CA GLU A 525 -74.28 -6.35 16.90
C GLU A 525 -73.55 -5.81 15.62
N GLU A 526 -73.60 -6.62 14.56
CA GLU A 526 -73.25 -6.50 13.12
C GLU A 526 -73.74 -5.21 12.35
N GLN A 527 -73.50 -4.91 11.03
CA GLN A 527 -72.95 -5.59 9.82
C GLN A 527 -72.81 -4.61 8.60
N TYR A 528 -72.28 -5.07 7.44
CA TYR A 528 -72.57 -4.64 6.02
C TYR A 528 -72.30 -3.16 5.55
N PHE A 529 -71.89 -2.82 4.30
CA PHE A 529 -71.29 -3.54 3.14
C PHE A 529 -70.62 -2.59 2.08
N THR A 530 -70.09 -3.19 1.00
CA THR A 530 -69.69 -2.71 -0.37
C THR A 530 -70.01 -1.27 -0.84
N ALA A 531 -69.19 -0.55 -1.63
CA ALA A 531 -68.45 -0.87 -2.91
C ALA A 531 -69.33 -0.81 -4.20
N VAL A 532 -68.76 -1.11 -5.39
CA VAL A 532 -69.28 -0.89 -6.79
C VAL A 532 -68.99 0.56 -7.29
N ASP A 533 -68.09 0.82 -8.27
CA ASP A 533 -68.09 0.53 -9.75
C ASP A 533 -69.07 1.43 -10.54
N GLU A 534 -69.01 1.71 -11.85
CA GLU A 534 -68.24 1.28 -13.06
C GLU A 534 -68.19 2.53 -14.03
N SER A 535 -67.70 2.62 -15.29
CA SER A 535 -67.01 1.78 -16.31
C SER A 535 -66.40 2.69 -17.43
N ASP A 536 -65.58 2.11 -18.34
CA ASP A 536 -65.54 2.31 -19.82
C ASP A 536 -65.37 3.71 -20.53
N SER A 537 -64.83 3.87 -21.75
CA SER A 537 -64.12 2.93 -22.68
C SER A 537 -63.41 3.62 -23.90
N VAL A 538 -62.46 2.89 -24.53
CA VAL A 538 -62.24 2.70 -26.01
C VAL A 538 -61.42 3.69 -26.92
N GLU A 539 -60.47 3.09 -27.68
CA GLU A 539 -59.85 3.43 -29.01
C GLU A 539 -59.05 4.77 -29.23
N SER A 540 -58.07 4.92 -30.16
CA SER A 540 -57.22 4.01 -31.00
C SER A 540 -56.08 4.78 -31.74
N SER A 541 -55.10 4.07 -32.35
CA SER A 541 -54.22 4.49 -33.50
C SER A 541 -53.28 5.73 -33.35
N ASP A 542 -52.11 5.87 -34.02
CA ASP A 542 -51.36 5.04 -35.01
C ASP A 542 -49.83 5.39 -35.01
N GLU A 543 -49.07 4.82 -35.98
CA GLU A 543 -47.59 4.70 -36.08
C GLU A 543 -46.74 5.94 -36.51
N ASN A 544 -45.41 5.74 -36.54
CA ASN A 544 -44.36 6.35 -37.42
C ASN A 544 -43.80 7.76 -37.09
N SER A 545 -42.55 8.14 -37.43
CA SER A 545 -41.33 7.39 -37.84
C SER A 545 -40.11 8.35 -38.02
N GLU A 546 -38.88 7.88 -37.77
CA GLU A 546 -37.58 8.52 -38.17
C GLU A 546 -37.28 9.91 -37.55
N ILE A 547 -36.05 10.43 -37.47
CA ILE A 547 -34.73 10.05 -38.04
C ILE A 547 -33.70 9.86 -36.91
#